data_AF-F0GC05-F1
#
_entry.id   AF-F0GC05-F1
#
_cell.length_a   1.000
_cell.length_b   1.000
_cell.length_c   1.000
_cell.angle_alpha   90.00
_cell.angle_beta   90.00
_cell.angle_gamma   90.00
#
_symmetry.space_group_name_H-M   'P 1'
#
loop_
_entity.id
_entity.type
_entity.pdbx_description
1 polymer ?
#
loop_
_entity_poly.entity_id
_entity_poly.type
_entity_poly.pdbx_seq_one_letter_code
_entity_poly.pdbx_strand_id
1 'polypeptide(L)' 'MPLPHPSPRNQAWFKHHPWFDAEVVPELRRRVAPLLAG' A
#
# COMPACT_ATOMS: atom_id res chain seq x y z
N MET A 1 -7.17 9.58 2.45
CA MET A 1 -5.86 9.67 3.13
C MET A 1 -4.77 9.57 2.07
N PRO A 2 -3.67 10.33 2.18
CA PRO A 2 -2.55 10.21 1.25
C PRO A 2 -1.83 8.86 1.43
N LEU A 3 -1.41 8.26 0.31
CA LEU A 3 -0.57 7.05 0.28
C LEU A 3 0.84 7.41 -0.19
N PRO A 4 1.88 6.73 0.33
CA PRO A 4 3.24 6.90 -0.17
C PRO A 4 3.33 6.50 -1.65
N HIS A 5 4.07 7.29 -2.43
CA HIS A 5 4.28 6.98 -3.84
C HIS A 5 5.14 5.71 -4.01
N PRO A 6 4.86 4.82 -4.98
CA PRO A 6 5.67 3.61 -5.22
C PRO A 6 7.01 3.90 -5.94
N SER A 7 7.58 5.10 -5.78
CA SER A 7 8.86 5.46 -6.40
C SER A 7 10.00 4.75 -5.67
N PRO A 8 11.08 4.33 -6.36
CA PRO A 8 12.29 3.83 -5.70
C PRO A 8 12.86 4.79 -4.63
N ARG A 9 12.56 6.09 -4.72
CA ARG A 9 12.94 7.10 -3.72
C ARG A 9 12.34 6.84 -2.33
N ASN A 10 11.25 6.07 -2.24
CA ASN A 10 10.58 5.75 -0.98
C ASN A 10 11.04 4.42 -0.34
N GLN A 11 12.05 3.74 -0.89
CA GLN A 11 12.53 2.46 -0.32
C GLN A 11 12.97 2.58 1.16
N ALA A 12 13.65 3.66 1.54
CA ALA A 12 14.02 3.88 2.94
C ALA A 12 12.77 4.02 3.82
N TRP A 13 11.77 4.75 3.36
CA TRP A 13 10.51 4.91 4.07
C TRP A 13 9.81 3.56 4.28
N PHE A 14 9.71 2.71 3.26
CA PHE A 14 9.10 1.37 3.39
C PHE A 14 9.86 0.48 4.39
N LYS A 15 11.19 0.53 4.38
CA LYS A 15 12.02 -0.21 5.35
C LYS A 15 11.77 0.23 6.80
N HIS A 16 11.54 1.53 7.03
CA HIS A 16 11.24 2.07 8.35
C HIS A 16 9.78 1.88 8.77
N HIS A 17 8.88 1.56 7.84
CA HIS A 17 7.44 1.43 8.07
C HIS A 17 6.91 0.07 7.55
N PRO A 18 7.38 -1.07 8.10
CA PRO A 18 7.01 -2.39 7.61
C PRO A 18 5.50 -2.69 7.74
N TRP A 19 4.81 -2.01 8.66
CA TRP A 19 3.35 -2.09 8.81
C TRP A 19 2.60 -1.66 7.55
N PHE A 20 3.19 -0.82 6.69
CA PHE A 20 2.52 -0.36 5.48
C PHE A 20 2.24 -1.53 4.52
N ASP A 21 3.24 -2.36 4.25
CA ASP A 21 3.10 -3.54 3.40
C ASP A 21 2.34 -4.67 4.09
N ALA A 22 2.48 -4.81 5.42
CA ALA A 22 1.83 -5.88 6.18
C ALA A 22 0.33 -5.64 6.44
N GLU A 23 -0.10 -4.38 6.58
CA GLU A 23 -1.44 -4.05 7.06
C GLU A 23 -2.22 -3.21 6.06
N VAL A 24 -1.62 -2.14 5.53
CA VAL A 24 -2.33 -1.18 4.66
C VAL A 24 -2.51 -1.72 3.24
N VAL A 25 -1.46 -2.29 2.65
CA VAL A 25 -1.53 -2.82 1.28
C VAL A 25 -2.56 -3.95 1.14
N PRO A 26 -2.63 -4.97 2.03
CA PRO A 26 -3.65 -6.01 1.96
C PRO A 26 -5.07 -5.47 2.12
N GLU A 27 -5.28 -4.54 3.05
CA GLU A 27 -6.60 -3.94 3.27
C GLU A 27 -7.05 -3.09 2.07
N LEU A 28 -6.12 -2.33 1.48
CA LEU A 28 -6.41 -1.57 0.27
C LEU A 28 -6.80 -2.50 -0.89
N ARG A 29 -6.06 -3.61 -1.09
CA ARG A 29 -6.39 -4.61 -2.10
C ARG A 29 -7.77 -5.21 -1.88
N ARG A 30 -8.11 -5.57 -0.63
CA ARG A 30 -9.43 -6.13 -0.27
C ARG A 30 -10.57 -5.17 -0.62
N ARG A 31 -10.37 -3.87 -0.41
CA ARG A 31 -11.37 -2.83 -0.75
C ARG A 31 -11.51 -2.60 -2.25
N VAL A 32 -10.40 -2.68 -2.99
CA VAL A 32 -10.39 -2.43 -4.45
C VAL A 32 -10.85 -3.64 -5.24
N ALA A 33 -10.61 -4.87 -4.77
CA ALA A 33 -10.91 -6.10 -5.50
C ALA A 33 -12.37 -6.20 -6.01
N PRO A 34 -13.41 -5.89 -5.21
CA PRO A 34 -14.80 -5.92 -5.69
C PRO A 34 -15.07 -4.90 -6.80
N LEU A 35 -14.34 -3.78 -6.85
CA LEU A 35 -14.49 -2.74 -7.87
C LEU A 35 -13.84 -3.12 -9.21
N LEU A 36 -12.88 -4.04 -9.19
CA LEU A 36 -12.22 -4.57 -10.39
C LEU A 36 -12.91 -5.81 -10.96
N ALA A 37 -13.84 -6.41 -10.22
CA ALA A 37 -14.55 -7.63 -10.61
C ALA A 37 -15.79 -7.37 -11.49
N GLY A 38 -15.99 -6.12 -11.95
CA GLY A 38 -17.05 -5.71 -12.86
C GLY A 38 -16.64 -5.76 -14.32
#